data_AF-A0A6L4AEI3-F1
#
_entry.id   AF-A0A6L4AEI3-F1
#
_cell.length_a   1.000
_cell.length_b   1.000
_cell.length_c   1.000
_cell.angle_alpha   90.00
_cell.angle_beta   90.00
_cell.angle_gamma   90.00
#
_symmetry.space_group_name_H-M   'P 1'
#
loop_
_entity.id
_entity.type
_entity.pdbx_description
1 polymer ?
#
loop_
_entity_poly.entity_id
_entity_poly.type
_entity_poly.pdbx_seq_one_letter_code
_entity_poly.pdbx_strand_id
1 'polypeptide(L)'
;MFRTTFLYLSNAGWSRKFVTNLGLARKAARRFVAGETLQEAVEAARELNKKGLLVSLDQLGESVHNEQQANRATDEYIGLMEAIKANDLRASSSVKLTQLGLDISDDLCLNN
;
A
#
# COMPACT_ATOMS: atom_id res chain seq x y z
N MET A 1 -13.29 17.39 -18.12
CA MET A 1 -14.44 17.23 -17.20
C MET A 1 -14.36 15.93 -16.38
N PHE A 2 -14.19 14.75 -16.99
CA PHE A 2 -14.17 13.48 -16.25
C PHE A 2 -13.13 13.40 -15.12
N ARG A 3 -11.89 13.87 -15.35
CA ARG A 3 -10.82 13.86 -14.32
C ARG A 3 -11.24 14.55 -13.02
N THR A 4 -11.80 15.75 -13.11
CA THR A 4 -12.21 16.54 -11.93
C THR A 4 -13.35 15.86 -11.17
N THR A 5 -14.32 15.28 -11.89
CA THR A 5 -15.42 14.52 -11.28
C THR A 5 -14.91 13.27 -10.57
N PHE A 6 -14.00 12.51 -11.18
CA PHE A 6 -13.40 11.34 -10.55
C PHE A 6 -12.55 11.69 -9.33
N LEU A 7 -11.76 12.77 -9.40
CA LEU A 7 -10.97 13.25 -8.25
C LEU A 7 -11.83 13.76 -7.10
N TYR A 8 -12.94 14.42 -7.41
CA TYR A 8 -13.91 14.82 -6.39
C TYR A 8 -14.52 13.58 -5.73
N LEU A 9 -14.98 12.62 -6.53
CA LEU A 9 -15.56 11.39 -6.03
C LEU A 9 -14.55 10.58 -5.21
N SER A 10 -13.26 10.52 -5.58
CA SER A 10 -12.25 9.76 -4.81
C SER A 10 -11.97 10.34 -3.42
N ASN A 11 -12.13 11.66 -3.25
CA ASN A 11 -11.95 12.34 -1.96
C ASN A 11 -13.23 12.41 -1.10
N ALA A 12 -14.40 12.11 -1.69
CA ALA A 12 -15.65 12.15 -0.97
C ALA A 12 -15.79 10.93 -0.05
N GLY A 13 -15.61 11.08 1.27
CA GLY A 13 -15.63 9.94 2.21
C GLY A 13 -16.89 9.06 2.19
N TRP A 14 -18.03 9.60 1.74
CA TRP A 14 -19.27 8.85 1.53
C TRP A 14 -19.19 7.89 0.34
N SER A 15 -18.46 8.26 -0.71
CA SER A 15 -18.28 7.43 -1.91
C SER A 15 -17.37 6.24 -1.60
N ARG A 16 -16.31 6.43 -0.80
CA ARG A 16 -15.38 5.36 -0.41
C ARG A 16 -16.15 4.21 0.24
N LYS A 17 -16.95 4.52 1.28
CA LYS A 17 -17.76 3.51 1.99
C LYS A 17 -18.80 2.85 1.09
N PHE A 18 -19.46 3.62 0.21
CA PHE A 18 -20.45 3.08 -0.70
C PHE A 18 -19.83 2.11 -1.72
N VAL A 19 -18.68 2.49 -2.31
CA VAL A 19 -17.97 1.71 -3.31
C VAL A 19 -17.33 0.46 -2.70
N THR A 20 -16.70 0.55 -1.51
CA THR A 20 -16.08 -0.62 -0.86
C THR A 20 -17.11 -1.65 -0.38
N ASN A 21 -18.36 -1.23 -0.12
CA ASN A 21 -19.45 -2.13 0.28
C ASN A 21 -20.14 -2.83 -0.91
N LEU A 22 -19.91 -2.37 -2.14
CA LEU A 22 -20.41 -3.04 -3.34
C LEU A 22 -19.45 -4.17 -3.72
N GLY A 23 -19.90 -5.42 -3.57
CA GLY A 23 -19.08 -6.61 -3.85
C GLY A 23 -18.49 -6.66 -5.27
N LEU A 24 -19.19 -6.09 -6.26
CA LEU A 24 -18.70 -5.96 -7.63
C LEU A 24 -17.51 -4.99 -7.74
N ALA A 25 -17.58 -3.85 -7.05
CA ALA A 25 -16.50 -2.87 -7.03
C ALA A 25 -15.27 -3.41 -6.28
N ARG A 26 -15.49 -4.09 -5.15
CA ARG A 26 -14.40 -4.78 -4.43
C ARG A 26 -13.74 -5.86 -5.30
N LYS A 27 -14.52 -6.63 -6.06
CA LYS A 27 -13.99 -7.64 -7.00
C LYS A 27 -13.19 -7.01 -8.13
N ALA A 28 -13.64 -5.87 -8.67
CA ALA A 28 -12.89 -5.13 -9.67
C ALA A 28 -11.57 -4.58 -9.11
N ALA A 29 -11.56 -4.05 -7.89
CA ALA A 29 -10.36 -3.54 -7.23
C ALA A 29 -9.33 -4.64 -6.94
N ARG A 30 -9.76 -5.84 -6.53
CA ARG A 30 -8.86 -6.99 -6.28
C ARG A 30 -8.06 -7.45 -7.50
N ARG A 31 -8.44 -7.03 -8.72
CA ARG A 31 -7.61 -7.25 -9.92
C ARG A 31 -6.32 -6.43 -9.90
N PHE A 32 -6.31 -5.31 -9.18
CA PHE A 32 -5.22 -4.34 -9.16
C PHE A 32 -4.56 -4.19 -7.79
N VAL A 33 -5.27 -4.52 -6.71
CA VAL A 33 -4.78 -4.42 -5.32
C VAL A 33 -4.82 -5.80 -4.67
N ALA A 34 -3.70 -6.21 -4.08
CA ALA A 34 -3.57 -7.53 -3.44
C ALA A 34 -4.52 -7.72 -2.26
N GLY A 35 -4.77 -6.66 -1.49
CA GLY A 35 -5.68 -6.64 -0.36
C GLY A 35 -5.60 -5.33 0.41
N GLU A 36 -6.31 -5.27 1.53
CA GLU A 36 -6.28 -4.14 2.49
C GLU A 36 -5.45 -4.50 3.72
N THR A 37 -4.98 -5.75 3.82
CA THR A 37 -4.23 -6.29 4.96
C THR A 37 -2.92 -6.93 4.51
N LEU A 38 -1.96 -6.96 5.43
CA LEU A 38 -0.67 -7.61 5.20
C LEU A 38 -0.85 -9.11 4.89
N GLN A 39 -1.79 -9.77 5.56
CA GLN A 39 -2.09 -11.18 5.34
C GLN A 39 -2.62 -11.44 3.91
N GLU A 40 -3.53 -10.61 3.42
CA GLU A 40 -4.01 -10.72 2.03
C GLU A 40 -2.86 -10.49 1.02
N ALA A 41 -1.97 -9.53 1.28
CA ALA A 41 -0.82 -9.26 0.43
C ALA A 41 0.17 -10.45 0.39
N VAL A 42 0.44 -11.07 1.55
CA VAL A 42 1.27 -12.28 1.67
C VAL A 42 0.66 -13.44 0.87
N GLU A 43 -0.65 -13.66 0.98
CA GLU A 43 -1.31 -14.75 0.25
C GLU A 43 -1.27 -14.53 -1.26
N ALA A 44 -1.53 -13.30 -1.71
CA ALA A 44 -1.41 -12.95 -3.12
C ALA A 44 0.02 -13.17 -3.65
N ALA A 45 1.04 -12.77 -2.88
CA ALA A 45 2.44 -12.99 -3.24
C ALA A 45 2.79 -14.48 -3.30
N ARG A 46 2.33 -15.27 -2.32
CA ARG A 46 2.54 -16.73 -2.28
C ARG A 46 1.98 -17.41 -3.51
N GLU A 47 0.76 -17.06 -3.92
CA GLU A 47 0.12 -17.62 -5.11
C GLU A 47 0.86 -17.26 -6.41
N LEU A 48 1.46 -16.07 -6.50
CA LEU A 48 2.29 -15.68 -7.63
C LEU A 48 3.66 -16.38 -7.62
N ASN A 49 4.28 -16.54 -6.45
CA ASN A 49 5.54 -17.28 -6.30
C ASN A 49 5.37 -18.77 -6.65
N LYS A 50 4.24 -19.40 -6.29
CA LYS A 50 3.90 -20.79 -6.73
C LYS A 50 3.86 -20.93 -8.24
N LYS A 51 3.55 -19.84 -8.97
CA LYS A 51 3.56 -19.79 -10.44
C LYS A 51 4.94 -19.43 -11.01
N GLY A 52 5.97 -19.35 -10.17
CA GLY A 52 7.34 -19.01 -10.57
C GLY A 52 7.60 -17.52 -10.77
N LEU A 53 6.66 -16.65 -10.42
CA LEU A 53 6.79 -15.20 -10.60
C LEU A 53 7.47 -14.55 -9.38
N LEU A 54 8.32 -13.55 -9.65
CA LEU A 54 8.81 -12.62 -8.64
C LEU A 54 7.79 -11.51 -8.42
N VAL A 55 7.66 -11.02 -7.18
CA VAL A 55 6.65 -10.04 -6.80
C VAL A 55 7.30 -8.79 -6.23
N SER A 56 6.73 -7.61 -6.51
CA SER A 56 7.04 -6.40 -5.75
C SER A 56 5.77 -5.97 -5.02
N LEU A 57 5.84 -5.89 -3.69
CA LEU A 57 4.75 -5.47 -2.82
C LEU A 57 4.91 -3.98 -2.50
N ASP A 58 3.95 -3.15 -2.94
CA ASP A 58 3.92 -1.71 -2.65
C ASP A 58 2.83 -1.44 -1.61
N GLN A 59 3.22 -0.78 -0.52
CA GLN A 59 2.29 -0.29 0.49
C GLN A 59 1.58 0.95 -0.05
N LEU A 60 0.26 0.86 -0.21
CA LEU A 60 -0.55 1.99 -0.67
C LEU A 60 -0.90 2.89 0.52
N GLY A 61 -0.04 3.88 0.79
CA GLY A 61 -0.23 4.88 1.83
C GLY A 61 -0.82 6.20 1.30
N GLU A 62 -1.52 6.93 2.18
CA GLU A 62 -1.89 8.33 1.98
C GLU A 62 -0.63 9.23 2.07
N SER A 63 -0.74 10.49 1.62
CA SER A 63 0.37 11.44 1.70
C SER A 63 0.78 11.68 3.15
N VAL A 64 2.07 11.49 3.44
CA VAL A 64 2.68 11.73 4.76
C VAL A 64 2.91 13.23 4.93
N HIS A 65 2.40 13.80 6.02
CA HIS A 65 2.42 15.24 6.28
C HIS A 65 3.03 15.64 7.62
N ASN A 66 3.35 14.66 8.47
CA ASN A 66 4.01 14.89 9.75
C ASN A 66 4.88 13.68 10.13
N GLU A 67 5.77 13.90 11.10
CA GLU A 67 6.72 12.91 11.60
C GLU A 67 6.05 11.61 12.06
N GLN A 68 4.94 11.70 12.80
CA GLN A 68 4.22 10.53 13.29
C GLN A 68 3.72 9.64 12.14
N GLN A 69 3.25 10.24 11.05
CA GLN A 69 2.81 9.51 9.86
C GLN A 69 3.99 8.88 9.12
N ALA A 70 5.15 9.56 9.06
CA ALA A 70 6.37 9.02 8.44
C ALA A 70 6.89 7.79 9.20
N ASN A 71 6.95 7.88 10.53
CA ASN A 71 7.40 6.78 11.38
C ASN A 71 6.45 5.59 11.26
N ARG A 72 5.13 5.83 11.22
CA ARG A 72 4.15 4.76 11.00
C ARG A 72 4.31 4.10 9.62
N ALA A 73 4.53 4.88 8.56
CA ALA A 73 4.75 4.32 7.23
C ALA A 73 6.02 3.45 7.20
N THR A 74 7.06 3.87 7.91
CA THR A 74 8.31 3.12 8.10
C THR A 74 8.05 1.80 8.83
N ASP A 75 7.32 1.81 9.94
CA ASP A 75 6.90 0.59 10.65
C ASP A 75 6.11 -0.38 9.76
N GLU A 76 5.23 0.16 8.90
CA GLU A 76 4.46 -0.64 7.93
C GLU A 76 5.39 -1.29 6.88
N TYR A 77 6.41 -0.58 6.39
CA TYR A 77 7.44 -1.14 5.51
C TYR A 77 8.28 -2.22 6.21
N ILE A 78 8.69 -2.00 7.47
CA ILE A 78 9.43 -2.99 8.26
C ILE A 78 8.58 -4.24 8.44
N GLY A 79 7.32 -4.11 8.85
CA GLY A 79 6.40 -5.23 9.01
C GLY A 79 6.19 -6.02 7.70
N LEU A 80 6.15 -5.33 6.56
CA LEU A 80 6.09 -5.97 5.25
C LEU A 80 7.36 -6.80 4.97
N MET A 81 8.55 -6.23 5.22
CA MET A 81 9.83 -6.93 5.02
C MET A 81 9.97 -8.15 5.95
N GLU A 82 9.55 -8.01 7.21
CA GLU A 82 9.49 -9.13 8.16
C GLU A 82 8.55 -10.23 7.67
N ALA A 83 7.36 -9.87 7.16
CA ALA A 83 6.42 -10.84 6.63
C ALA A 83 6.93 -11.55 5.36
N ILE A 84 7.63 -10.84 4.47
CA ILE A 84 8.30 -11.43 3.29
C ILE A 84 9.29 -12.49 3.76
N LYS A 85 10.14 -12.16 4.73
CA LYS A 85 11.14 -13.08 5.28
C LYS A 85 10.51 -14.26 6.01
N ALA A 86 9.54 -14.02 6.89
CA ALA A 86 8.88 -15.04 7.70
C ALA A 86 8.11 -16.07 6.85
N ASN A 87 7.66 -15.70 5.67
CA ASN A 87 6.92 -16.56 4.75
C ASN A 87 7.75 -17.11 3.59
N ASP A 88 9.07 -16.86 3.58
CA ASP A 88 9.99 -17.25 2.51
C ASP A 88 9.50 -16.83 1.11
N LEU A 89 8.99 -15.60 1.02
CA LEU A 89 8.46 -15.07 -0.24
C LEU A 89 9.58 -14.59 -1.14
N ARG A 90 9.48 -14.91 -2.43
CA ARG A 90 10.29 -14.30 -3.49
C ARG A 90 9.69 -12.95 -3.88
N ALA A 91 9.78 -12.00 -2.96
CA ALA A 91 9.21 -10.67 -3.10
C ALA A 91 10.18 -9.56 -2.66
N SER A 92 10.02 -8.38 -3.26
CA SER A 92 10.67 -7.12 -2.86
C SER A 92 9.62 -6.08 -2.48
N SER A 93 10.05 -4.92 -2.00
CA SER A 93 9.19 -3.75 -1.82
C SER A 93 9.81 -2.50 -2.43
N SER A 94 8.95 -1.60 -2.93
CA SER A 94 9.35 -0.28 -3.42
C SER A 94 9.05 0.76 -2.34
N VAL A 95 10.08 1.49 -1.93
CA VAL A 95 9.95 2.54 -0.91
C VAL A 95 9.90 3.91 -1.57
N LYS A 96 8.99 4.77 -1.09
CA LYS A 96 8.90 6.17 -1.52
C LYS A 96 9.47 7.06 -0.41
N LEU A 97 10.55 7.80 -0.69
CA LEU A 97 11.21 8.66 0.31
C LEU A 97 10.28 9.72 0.91
N THR A 98 9.29 10.20 0.15
CA THR A 98 8.27 11.12 0.66
C THR A 98 7.36 10.47 1.71
N GLN A 99 7.16 9.15 1.68
CA GLN A 99 6.49 8.42 2.77
C GLN A 99 7.39 8.25 3.99
N LEU A 100 8.72 8.29 3.82
CA LEU A 100 9.68 8.29 4.93
C LEU A 100 9.90 9.69 5.53
N GLY A 101 9.27 10.73 4.97
CA GLY A 101 9.32 12.09 5.50
C GLY A 101 10.20 13.07 4.73
N LEU A 102 10.64 12.74 3.50
CA LEU A 102 11.47 13.65 2.69
C LEU A 102 10.85 15.05 2.49
N ASP A 103 9.53 15.14 2.36
CA ASP A 103 8.84 16.43 2.21
C ASP A 103 8.75 17.23 3.53
N ILE A 104 9.17 16.64 4.65
CA ILE A 104 9.15 17.23 6.00
C ILE A 104 10.57 17.60 6.42
N SER A 105 11.51 16.65 6.35
CA SER A 105 12.91 16.82 6.75
C SER A 105 13.79 15.70 6.18
N ASP A 106 14.94 16.06 5.61
CA ASP A 106 15.95 15.11 5.15
C ASP A 106 16.46 14.21 6.29
N ASP A 107 16.66 14.76 7.49
CA ASP A 107 17.12 14.00 8.67
C ASP A 107 16.08 12.97 9.11
N LEU A 108 14.80 13.33 9.09
CA LEU A 108 13.71 12.40 9.37
C LEU A 108 13.69 11.27 8.33
N CYS A 109 13.80 11.62 7.04
CA CYS A 109 13.83 10.63 5.96
C CYS A 109 15.03 9.69 6.03
N LEU A 110 16.18 10.17 6.52
CA LEU A 110 17.40 9.36 6.65
C LEU A 110 17.36 8.44 7.88
N ASN A 111 16.70 8.88 8.96
CA ASN A 111 16.52 8.08 10.16
C ASN A 111 15.53 6.92 9.97
N ASN A 112 14.54 7.12 9.10
CA ASN A 112 13.55 6.11 8.69
C ASN A 112 14.10 5.16 7.62
#